data_AF-A0A7C5ZXT0-F1
#
_entry.id   AF-A0A7C5ZXT0-F1
#
_cell.length_a   1.000
_cell.length_b   1.000
_cell.length_c   1.000
_cell.angle_alpha   90.00
_cell.angle_beta   90.00
_cell.angle_gamma   90.00
#
_symmetry.space_group_name_H-M   'P 1'
#
loop_
_entity.id
_entity.type
_entity.pdbx_description
1 polymer ?
#
loop_
_entity_poly.entity_id
_entity_poly.type
_entity_poly.pdbx_seq_one_letter_code
_entity_poly.pdbx_strand_id
1 'polypeptide(L)'
;MLEELKKIRQLLEPKPAPPSPPPPKGLLNEFRDFISKYKVMGMTVAFILGLYLGALVQALVNDLIMPIIQFATPSIQWEVIELGPFRVGHFIGALITFLIVAFVIFLLVKITKKWGIE
;
A
#
# COMPACT_ATOMS: atom_id res chain seq x y z
N MET A 1 36.65 30.05 42.57
CA MET A 1 35.19 30.12 42.31
C MET A 1 34.86 30.72 40.94
N LEU A 2 35.39 31.89 40.57
CA LEU A 2 35.11 32.49 39.25
C LEU A 2 35.68 31.67 38.07
N GLU A 3 36.81 31.00 38.25
CA GLU A 3 37.37 30.10 37.24
C GLU A 3 36.53 28.83 37.04
N GLU A 4 36.08 28.22 38.13
CA GLU A 4 35.12 27.10 38.09
C GLU A 4 33.82 27.50 37.41
N LEU A 5 33.30 28.71 37.69
CA LEU A 5 32.11 29.23 37.02
C LEU A 5 32.32 29.47 35.52
N LYS A 6 33.51 29.96 35.11
CA LYS A 6 33.87 30.10 33.70
C LYS A 6 34.01 28.74 33.01
N LYS A 7 34.59 27.75 33.69
CA LYS A 7 34.76 26.37 33.20
C LYS A 7 33.42 25.66 33.06
N ILE A 8 32.52 25.85 34.02
CA ILE A 8 31.14 25.35 33.95
C ILE A 8 30.38 26.03 32.81
N ARG A 9 30.50 27.35 32.63
CA ARG A 9 29.91 28.06 31.47
C ARG A 9 30.40 27.50 30.13
N GLN A 10 31.70 27.19 30.03
CA GLN A 10 32.28 26.59 28.82
C GLN A 10 31.83 25.14 28.56
N LEU A 11 31.52 24.39 29.62
CA LEU A 11 30.96 23.03 29.52
C LEU A 11 29.45 23.03 29.31
N LEU A 12 28.77 24.12 29.66
CA LEU A 12 27.34 24.36 29.44
C LEU A 12 27.04 25.05 28.11
N GLU A 13 28.02 25.70 27.49
CA GLU A 13 27.97 26.05 26.07
C GLU A 13 28.06 24.74 25.28
N PRO A 14 26.97 24.30 24.61
CA PRO A 14 27.00 23.06 23.85
C PRO A 14 28.15 23.15 22.86
N LYS A 15 29.09 22.20 22.92
CA LYS A 15 30.15 22.03 21.92
C LYS A 15 29.52 22.27 20.55
N PRO A 16 30.06 23.18 19.70
CA PRO A 16 29.47 23.52 18.41
C PRO A 16 29.06 22.23 17.73
N ALA A 17 27.77 22.11 17.39
CA ALA A 17 27.26 20.92 16.72
C ALA A 17 28.22 20.61 15.57
N PRO A 18 28.69 19.35 15.41
CA PRO A 18 29.57 19.00 14.32
C PRO A 18 29.00 19.60 13.03
N PRO A 19 29.81 20.26 12.19
CA PRO A 19 29.32 20.84 10.94
C PRO A 19 28.50 19.76 10.24
N SER A 20 27.23 20.07 9.95
CA SER A 20 26.38 19.17 9.20
C SER A 20 27.15 18.72 7.96
N PRO A 21 27.15 17.42 7.62
CA PRO A 21 27.83 16.93 6.42
C PRO A 21 27.49 17.86 5.25
N PRO A 22 28.48 18.30 4.44
CA PRO A 22 28.22 19.21 3.34
C PRO A 22 27.08 18.63 2.49
N PRO A 23 26.06 19.45 2.14
CA PRO A 23 24.92 18.95 1.39
C PRO A 23 25.43 18.22 0.14
N PRO A 24 24.95 17.00 -0.12
CA PRO A 24 25.37 16.24 -1.28
C PRO A 24 25.21 17.10 -2.54
N LYS A 25 26.29 17.30 -3.29
CA LYS A 25 26.25 18.13 -4.50
C LYS A 25 25.37 17.46 -5.55
N GLY A 26 24.24 18.08 -5.88
CA GLY A 26 23.36 17.72 -6.99
C GLY A 26 22.09 16.96 -6.59
N LEU A 27 20.99 17.24 -7.30
CA LEU A 27 19.65 16.70 -7.05
C LEU A 27 19.60 15.17 -6.94
N LEU A 28 20.45 14.45 -7.68
CA LEU A 28 20.51 12.99 -7.62
C LEU A 28 21.06 12.47 -6.28
N ASN A 29 22.05 13.16 -5.71
CA ASN A 29 22.63 12.78 -4.44
C ASN A 29 21.70 13.19 -3.28
N GLU A 30 21.02 14.33 -3.38
CA GLU A 30 19.94 14.73 -2.46
C GLU A 30 18.74 13.76 -2.52
N PHE A 31 18.35 13.30 -3.70
CA PHE A 31 17.29 12.31 -3.87
C PHE A 31 17.67 10.95 -3.28
N ARG A 32 18.90 10.48 -3.53
CA ARG A 32 19.40 9.24 -2.92
C ARG A 32 19.45 9.35 -1.40
N ASP A 33 19.93 10.48 -0.86
CA ASP A 33 19.91 10.74 0.58
C ASP A 33 18.48 10.82 1.13
N PHE A 34 17.54 11.44 0.43
CA PHE A 34 16.12 11.46 0.80
C PHE A 34 15.55 10.04 0.88
N ILE A 35 15.70 9.25 -0.18
CA ILE A 35 15.21 7.86 -0.23
C ILE A 35 15.90 6.95 0.81
N SER A 36 17.14 7.25 1.20
CA SER A 36 17.87 6.47 2.21
C SER A 36 17.52 6.89 3.64
N LYS A 37 17.22 8.18 3.86
CA LYS A 37 16.90 8.76 5.16
C LYS A 37 15.45 8.50 5.57
N TYR A 38 14.55 8.46 4.60
CA TYR A 38 13.20 8.00 4.82
C TYR A 38 13.12 6.52 4.41
N LYS A 39 12.58 5.63 5.25
CA LYS A 39 12.33 4.20 4.94
C LYS A 39 11.31 3.98 3.80
N VAL A 40 11.16 4.95 2.90
CA VAL A 40 10.17 5.09 1.84
C VAL A 40 10.36 4.02 0.76
N MET A 41 11.59 3.61 0.46
CA MET A 41 11.83 2.56 -0.55
C MET A 41 11.05 1.26 -0.26
N GLY A 42 11.06 0.77 0.98
CA GLY A 42 10.30 -0.43 1.36
C GLY A 42 8.78 -0.22 1.30
N MET A 43 8.30 0.94 1.75
CA MET A 43 6.88 1.30 1.70
C MET A 43 6.37 1.43 0.26
N THR A 44 7.13 2.09 -0.61
CA THR A 44 6.78 2.27 -2.02
C THR A 44 6.72 0.95 -2.76
N VAL A 45 7.68 0.05 -2.52
CA VAL A 45 7.67 -1.29 -3.14
C VAL A 45 6.46 -2.09 -2.67
N ALA A 46 6.18 -2.10 -1.36
CA ALA A 46 5.01 -2.79 -0.82
C ALA A 46 3.69 -2.23 -1.37
N PHE A 47 3.59 -0.90 -1.52
CA PHE A 47 2.41 -0.25 -2.07
C PHE A 47 2.18 -0.59 -3.54
N ILE A 48 3.23 -0.47 -4.37
CA ILE A 48 3.16 -0.82 -5.80
C ILE A 48 2.79 -2.30 -5.97
N LEU A 49 3.45 -3.19 -5.22
CA LEU A 49 3.13 -4.62 -5.27
C LEU A 49 1.67 -4.88 -4.83
N GLY A 50 1.19 -4.18 -3.80
CA GLY A 50 -0.20 -4.24 -3.36
C GLY A 50 -1.20 -3.80 -4.44
N LEU A 51 -0.90 -2.72 -5.16
CA LEU A 51 -1.73 -2.26 -6.28
C LEU A 51 -1.81 -3.30 -7.40
N TYR A 52 -0.67 -3.83 -7.84
CA TYR A 52 -0.64 -4.84 -8.91
C TYR A 52 -1.27 -6.17 -8.48
N LEU A 53 -1.08 -6.58 -7.23
CA LEU A 53 -1.75 -7.78 -6.69
C LEU A 53 -3.27 -7.58 -6.64
N GLY A 54 -3.74 -6.40 -6.22
CA GLY A 54 -5.15 -6.03 -6.27
C GLY A 54 -5.73 -6.12 -7.69
N ALA A 55 -5.03 -5.55 -8.68
CA ALA A 55 -5.42 -5.62 -10.08
C ALA A 55 -5.46 -7.06 -10.63
N LEU A 56 -4.49 -7.90 -10.25
CA LEU A 56 -4.46 -9.31 -10.64
C LEU A 56 -5.67 -10.09 -10.10
N VAL A 57 -6.02 -9.86 -8.83
CA VAL A 57 -7.19 -10.49 -8.21
C VAL A 57 -8.48 -9.97 -8.87
N GLN A 58 -8.57 -8.67 -9.18
CA GLN A 58 -9.70 -8.11 -9.91
C GLN A 58 -9.86 -8.73 -11.30
N ALA A 59 -8.77 -8.89 -12.06
CA ALA A 59 -8.80 -9.54 -13.37
C ALA A 59 -9.26 -11.00 -13.25
N LEU A 60 -8.77 -11.76 -12.27
CA LEU A 60 -9.23 -13.13 -11.99
C LEU A 60 -10.75 -13.17 -11.73
N VAL A 61 -11.30 -12.20 -10.99
CA VAL A 61 -12.74 -12.17 -10.72
C VAL A 61 -13.53 -11.71 -11.94
N ASN A 62 -13.17 -10.57 -12.53
CA ASN A 62 -13.93 -9.95 -13.62
C ASN A 62 -13.84 -10.75 -14.93
N ASP A 63 -12.68 -11.35 -15.22
CA ASP A 63 -12.42 -11.96 -16.53
C ASP A 63 -12.61 -13.48 -16.51
N LEU A 64 -12.53 -14.13 -15.33
CA LEU A 64 -12.71 -15.57 -15.21
C LEU A 64 -13.95 -15.95 -14.39
N ILE A 65 -14.16 -15.38 -13.21
CA ILE A 65 -15.29 -15.79 -12.34
C ILE A 65 -16.62 -15.20 -12.80
N MET A 66 -16.68 -13.90 -13.10
CA MET A 66 -17.92 -13.22 -13.50
C MET A 66 -18.54 -13.81 -14.78
N PRO A 67 -17.76 -14.13 -15.85
CA PRO A 67 -18.32 -14.80 -17.02
C PRO A 67 -18.90 -16.18 -16.71
N ILE A 68 -18.33 -16.93 -15.75
CA ILE A 68 -18.88 -18.22 -15.31
C ILE A 68 -20.23 -18.01 -14.59
N ILE A 69 -20.33 -17.00 -13.73
CA ILE A 69 -21.58 -16.67 -13.04
C ILE A 69 -22.65 -16.19 -14.03
N GLN A 70 -22.28 -15.36 -15.00
CA GLN A 70 -23.18 -14.89 -16.06
C GLN A 70 -23.63 -16.04 -16.95
N PHE A 71 -22.74 -16.98 -17.28
CA PHE A 71 -23.09 -18.19 -18.03
C PHE A 71 -24.04 -19.12 -17.25
N ALA A 72 -23.88 -19.21 -15.93
CA ALA A 72 -24.78 -19.99 -15.08
C ALA A 72 -26.15 -19.31 -14.87
N THR A 73 -26.22 -17.99 -15.03
CA THR A 73 -27.43 -17.18 -14.82
C THR A 73 -27.83 -16.39 -16.08
N PRO A 74 -27.95 -17.03 -17.26
CA PRO A 74 -28.04 -16.33 -18.53
C PRO A 74 -29.31 -15.47 -18.66
N SER A 75 -30.35 -15.78 -17.87
CA SER A 75 -31.66 -15.12 -17.94
C SER A 75 -31.81 -13.92 -17.01
N ILE A 76 -30.84 -13.64 -16.12
CA ILE A 76 -30.91 -12.51 -15.17
C ILE A 76 -29.80 -11.53 -15.53
N GLN A 77 -30.14 -10.47 -16.27
CA GLN A 77 -29.26 -9.32 -16.47
C GLN A 77 -29.31 -8.42 -15.24
N TRP A 78 -28.72 -8.91 -14.15
CA TRP A 78 -28.81 -8.25 -12.85
C TRP A 78 -28.22 -6.85 -12.88
N GLU A 79 -27.23 -6.51 -13.73
CA GLU A 79 -26.71 -5.13 -13.83
C GLU A 79 -27.78 -4.10 -14.24
N VAL A 80 -28.83 -4.52 -14.94
CA VAL A 80 -29.83 -3.63 -15.58
C VAL A 80 -31.04 -3.38 -14.65
N ILE A 81 -31.04 -3.97 -13.45
CA ILE A 81 -32.10 -3.77 -12.47
C ILE A 81 -31.94 -2.37 -11.85
N GLU A 82 -32.76 -1.44 -12.31
CA GLU A 82 -32.83 -0.08 -11.79
C GLU A 82 -34.17 0.15 -11.06
N LEU A 83 -34.10 0.77 -9.87
CA LEU A 83 -35.27 1.23 -9.11
C LEU A 83 -35.24 2.76 -9.09
N GLY A 84 -35.91 3.38 -10.07
CA GLY A 84 -35.83 4.83 -10.27
C GLY A 84 -34.39 5.25 -10.60
N PRO A 85 -33.78 6.24 -9.90
CA PRO A 85 -32.40 6.65 -10.16
C PRO A 85 -31.35 5.66 -9.60
N PHE A 86 -31.76 4.60 -8.90
CA PHE A 86 -30.85 3.70 -8.20
C PHE A 86 -30.52 2.45 -9.03
N ARG A 87 -29.23 2.25 -9.32
CA ARG A 87 -28.70 1.07 -10.04
C ARG A 87 -28.45 -0.10 -9.08
N VAL A 88 -29.52 -0.63 -8.51
CA VAL A 88 -29.48 -1.69 -7.49
C VAL A 88 -28.79 -2.94 -8.01
N GLY A 89 -29.03 -3.27 -9.28
CA GLY A 89 -28.39 -4.34 -10.00
C GLY A 89 -26.87 -4.31 -9.96
N HIS A 90 -26.30 -3.17 -10.36
CA HIS A 90 -24.86 -2.93 -10.31
C HIS A 90 -24.30 -3.03 -8.87
N PHE A 91 -25.04 -2.53 -7.87
CA PHE A 91 -24.62 -2.61 -6.47
C PHE A 91 -24.52 -4.07 -5.97
N ILE A 92 -25.51 -4.91 -6.28
CA ILE A 92 -25.47 -6.34 -5.93
C ILE A 92 -24.32 -7.05 -6.63
N GLY A 93 -24.06 -6.74 -7.89
CA GLY A 93 -22.89 -7.22 -8.61
C GLY A 93 -21.56 -6.86 -7.94
N ALA A 94 -21.43 -5.60 -7.54
CA ALA A 94 -20.25 -5.12 -6.82
C ALA A 94 -20.09 -5.82 -5.46
N LEU A 95 -21.21 -6.09 -4.75
CA LEU A 95 -21.20 -6.81 -3.48
C LEU A 95 -20.74 -8.26 -3.66
N ILE A 96 -21.25 -8.96 -4.68
CA ILE A 96 -20.84 -10.33 -5.02
C ILE A 96 -19.34 -10.34 -5.40
N THR A 97 -18.91 -9.40 -6.25
CA THR A 97 -17.50 -9.24 -6.64
C THR A 97 -16.60 -9.05 -5.42
N PHE A 98 -17.01 -8.20 -4.47
CA PHE A 98 -16.27 -7.99 -3.22
C PHE A 98 -16.14 -9.28 -2.40
N LEU A 99 -17.22 -10.05 -2.24
CA LEU A 99 -17.19 -11.33 -1.52
C LEU A 99 -16.27 -12.35 -2.20
N ILE A 100 -16.29 -12.43 -3.53
CA ILE A 100 -15.41 -13.32 -4.30
C ILE A 100 -13.95 -12.88 -4.15
N VAL A 101 -13.64 -11.59 -4.29
CA VAL A 101 -12.29 -11.05 -4.10
C VAL A 101 -11.77 -11.37 -2.70
N ALA A 102 -12.59 -11.15 -1.66
CA ALA A 102 -12.23 -11.48 -0.28
C ALA A 102 -11.96 -12.98 -0.10
N PHE A 103 -12.77 -13.84 -0.72
CA PHE A 103 -12.60 -15.28 -0.69
C PHE A 103 -11.34 -15.75 -1.43
N VAL A 104 -11.03 -15.16 -2.59
CA VAL A 104 -9.82 -15.45 -3.36
C VAL A 104 -8.58 -15.02 -2.59
N ILE A 105 -8.56 -13.82 -2.00
CA ILE A 105 -7.44 -13.36 -1.15
C ILE A 105 -7.27 -14.30 0.04
N PHE A 106 -8.36 -14.71 0.68
CA PHE A 106 -8.32 -15.70 1.75
C PHE A 106 -7.71 -17.02 1.30
N LEU A 107 -8.10 -17.54 0.12
CA LEU A 107 -7.51 -18.74 -0.46
C LEU A 107 -6.02 -18.55 -0.75
N LEU A 108 -5.60 -17.42 -1.31
CA LEU A 108 -4.19 -17.12 -1.57
C LEU A 108 -3.38 -17.14 -0.27
N VAL A 109 -3.82 -16.44 0.77
CA VAL A 109 -3.16 -16.45 2.09
C VAL A 109 -3.12 -17.86 2.69
N LYS A 110 -4.22 -18.62 2.56
CA LYS A 110 -4.31 -20.00 3.05
C LYS A 110 -3.35 -20.93 2.29
N ILE A 111 -3.20 -20.73 0.99
CA ILE A 111 -2.24 -21.46 0.15
C ILE A 111 -0.84 -21.10 0.62
N THR A 112 -0.47 -19.82 0.71
CA THR A 112 0.86 -19.39 1.18
C THR A 112 1.22 -20.03 2.54
N LYS A 113 0.28 -20.09 3.49
CA LYS A 113 0.45 -20.82 4.76
C LYS A 113 0.64 -22.33 4.59
N LYS A 114 -0.14 -22.96 3.71
CA LYS A 114 -0.05 -24.41 3.45
C LYS A 114 1.26 -24.82 2.79
N TRP A 115 1.86 -23.93 1.97
CA TRP A 115 3.12 -24.17 1.29
C TRP A 115 4.35 -23.82 2.14
N GLY A 116 4.17 -23.48 3.42
CA GLY A 116 5.27 -23.19 4.33
C GLY A 116 6.04 -21.93 3.96
N ILE A 117 5.37 -20.96 3.31
CA ILE A 117 5.90 -19.61 3.12
C ILE A 117 5.43 -18.77 4.32
N GLU A 118 5.82 -19.24 5.50
CA GLU A 118 6.15 -18.43 6.68
C GLU A 118 7.66 -18.54 6.88
#